data_AF-A0A5N3P4G4-F1
#
_entry.id   AF-A0A5N3P4G4-F1
#
_cell.length_a   1.000
_cell.length_b   1.000
_cell.length_c   1.000
_cell.angle_alpha   90.00
_cell.angle_beta   90.00
_cell.angle_gamma   90.00
#
_symmetry.space_group_name_H-M   'P 1'
#
loop_
_entity.id
_entity.type
_entity.pdbx_description
1 polymer ?
#
loop_
_entity_poly.entity_id
_entity_poly.type
_entity_poly.pdbx_seq_one_letter_code
_entity_poly.pdbx_strand_id
1 'polypeptide(L)' 'LRGWTDKILMSFNDALLAFPGILLALGLLAVIGANKYGIILALGLAYTPSVARVVRGTVLSLREKEF' A
#
# COMPACT_ATOMS: atom_id res chain seq x y z
N LEU A 1 -12.86 14.04 2.85
CA LEU A 1 -13.32 13.87 1.45
C LEU A 1 -13.88 12.45 1.32
N ARG A 2 -15.20 12.30 1.43
CA ARG A 2 -15.94 11.02 1.55
C ARG A 2 -16.33 10.48 0.16
N GLY A 3 -15.38 9.90 -0.57
CA GLY A 3 -15.64 9.31 -1.89
C GLY A 3 -15.58 7.78 -1.86
N TRP A 4 -16.35 7.11 -2.73
CA TRP A 4 -16.25 5.66 -2.97
C TRP A 4 -14.82 5.22 -3.29
N THR A 5 -14.06 6.07 -4.00
CA THR A 5 -12.65 5.88 -4.31
C THR A 5 -11.79 5.73 -3.06
N ASP A 6 -12.04 6.54 -2.03
CA ASP A 6 -11.28 6.51 -0.76
C ASP A 6 -11.59 5.22 0.02
N LYS A 7 -12.83 4.73 -0.07
CA LYS A 7 -13.25 3.46 0.54
C LYS A 7 -12.62 2.25 -0.14
N ILE A 8 -12.51 2.26 -1.47
CA ILE A 8 -11.82 1.21 -2.24
C ILE A 8 -10.32 1.24 -1.95
N LEU A 9 -9.69 2.41 -1.95
CA LEU A 9 -8.27 2.57 -1.60
C LEU A 9 -7.98 2.13 -0.17
N MET A 10 -8.82 2.50 0.79
CA MET A 10 -8.70 2.04 2.19
C MET A 10 -8.90 0.55 2.31
N SER A 11 -9.92 -0.03 1.67
CA SER A 11 -10.16 -1.48 1.74
C SER A 11 -9.00 -2.28 1.12
N PHE A 12 -8.42 -1.78 0.02
CA PHE A 12 -7.24 -2.39 -0.58
C PHE A 12 -6.03 -2.28 0.35
N ASN A 13 -5.80 -1.11 0.94
CA ASN A 13 -4.73 -0.89 1.91
C ASN A 13 -4.89 -1.74 3.18
N ASP A 14 -6.12 -1.94 3.67
CA ASP A 14 -6.43 -2.80 4.82
C ASP A 14 -6.25 -4.28 4.47
N ALA A 15 -6.64 -4.71 3.27
CA ALA A 15 -6.37 -6.06 2.76
C ALA A 15 -4.86 -6.32 2.61
N LEU A 16 -4.10 -5.33 2.13
CA LEU A 16 -2.64 -5.39 2.05
C LEU A 16 -1.97 -5.41 3.43
N LEU A 17 -2.56 -4.76 4.44
CA LEU A 17 -2.08 -4.80 5.83
C LEU A 17 -2.41 -6.10 6.55
N ALA A 18 -3.53 -6.74 6.20
CA ALA A 18 -3.94 -8.02 6.75
C ALA A 18 -2.97 -9.16 6.36
N PHE A 19 -2.26 -9.00 5.24
CA PHE A 19 -1.19 -9.89 4.81
C PHE A 19 0.19 -9.29 5.15
N PRO A 20 1.04 -10.01 5.91
CA PRO A 20 2.45 -9.63 6.07
C PRO A 20 3.10 -9.39 4.70
N GLY A 21 3.74 -8.23 4.51
CA GLY A 21 4.25 -7.82 3.18
C GLY A 21 5.19 -8.82 2.51
N ILE A 22 5.93 -9.61 3.30
CA ILE A 22 6.76 -10.73 2.82
C ILE A 22 5.91 -11.85 2.20
N LEU A 23 4.79 -12.24 2.83
CA LEU A 23 3.90 -13.28 2.29
C LEU A 23 3.23 -12.82 0.99
N LEU A 24 2.84 -11.55 0.92
CA LEU A 24 2.25 -10.98 -0.29
C LEU A 24 3.28 -10.89 -1.43
N ALA A 25 4.52 -10.52 -1.13
CA ALA A 25 5.61 -10.53 -2.09
C ALA A 25 5.94 -11.94 -2.59
N LEU A 26 5.96 -12.94 -1.69
CA LEU A 26 6.16 -14.35 -2.06
C LEU A 26 5.01 -14.89 -2.92
N GLY A 27 3.76 -14.57 -2.59
CA GLY A 27 2.59 -14.95 -3.39
C GLY A 27 2.59 -14.32 -4.79
N LEU A 28 2.93 -13.03 -4.88
CA LEU A 28 3.09 -12.34 -6.17
C LEU A 28 4.24 -12.94 -6.98
N LEU A 29 5.38 -13.25 -6.36
CA LEU A 29 6.48 -13.95 -7.03
C LEU A 29 6.08 -15.35 -7.52
N ALA A 30 5.26 -16.07 -6.75
CA ALA A 30 4.78 -17.40 -7.14
C ALA A 30 3.83 -17.37 -8.36
N VAL A 31 3.02 -16.30 -8.50
CA VAL A 31 2.08 -16.13 -9.62
C VAL A 31 2.73 -15.48 -10.85
N ILE A 32 3.54 -14.43 -10.66
CA ILE A 32 4.17 -13.64 -11.73
C ILE A 32 5.47 -14.27 -12.21
N GLY A 33 6.11 -15.08 -11.37
CA GLY A 33 7.42 -15.69 -11.61
C GLY A 33 8.57 -14.82 -11.08
N ALA A 34 9.63 -15.49 -10.61
CA ALA A 34 10.83 -14.90 -10.05
C ALA A 34 11.76 -14.27 -11.12
N ASN A 35 11.23 -13.35 -11.94
CA ASN A 35 12.02 -12.55 -12.87
C ASN A 35 12.25 -11.13 -12.32
N LYS A 36 13.23 -10.40 -12.88
CA LYS A 36 13.57 -9.02 -12.49
C LYS A 36 12.35 -8.11 -12.34
N TYR A 37 11.43 -8.14 -13.31
CA TYR A 37 10.24 -7.31 -13.33
C TYR A 37 9.20 -7.77 -12.29
N GLY A 38 9.06 -9.09 -12.08
CA GLY A 38 8.18 -9.66 -11.06
C GLY A 38 8.59 -9.24 -9.65
N ILE A 39 9.89 -9.25 -9.35
CA ILE A 39 10.42 -8.79 -8.05
C ILE A 39 10.17 -7.30 -7.86
N ILE A 40 10.43 -6.46 -8.88
CA ILE A 40 10.21 -5.01 -8.81
C ILE A 40 8.73 -4.69 -8.55
N LEU A 41 7.81 -5.35 -9.27
CA LEU A 41 6.36 -5.15 -9.08
C LEU A 41 5.88 -5.65 -7.73
N ALA A 42 6.33 -6.82 -7.29
CA ALA A 42 5.94 -7.40 -6.01
C ALA A 42 6.38 -6.51 -4.83
N LEU A 43 7.62 -6.05 -4.85
CA LEU A 43 8.14 -5.13 -3.84
C LEU A 43 7.43 -3.77 -3.90
N GLY A 44 7.24 -3.20 -5.10
CA GLY A 44 6.55 -1.92 -5.26
C GLY A 44 5.14 -1.94 -4.67
N LEU A 45 4.35 -2.97 -4.97
CA LEU A 45 3.00 -3.14 -4.43
C LEU A 45 3.00 -3.39 -2.93
N ALA A 46 3.93 -4.20 -2.41
CA ALA A 46 4.04 -4.46 -0.98
C ALA A 46 4.42 -3.22 -0.17
N TYR A 47 5.23 -2.31 -0.70
CA TYR A 47 5.68 -1.10 -0.01
C TYR A 47 4.76 0.12 -0.19
N THR A 48 3.94 0.14 -1.24
CA THR A 48 2.93 1.20 -1.49
C THR A 48 2.08 1.57 -0.25
N PRO A 49 1.47 0.62 0.49
CA PRO A 49 0.64 0.96 1.66
C PRO A 49 1.43 1.63 2.80
N SER A 50 2.70 1.26 3.00
CA SER A 50 3.55 1.90 4.00
C SER A 50 3.84 3.36 3.65
N VAL A 51 4.19 3.64 2.39
CA VAL A 51 4.41 5.01 1.92
C VAL A 51 3.12 5.83 1.98
N ALA A 52 1.99 5.26 1.53
CA ALA A 52 0.69 5.92 1.56
C ALA A 52 0.25 6.30 2.99
N ARG A 53 0.53 5.45 3.99
CA ARG A 53 0.24 5.73 5.40
C ARG A 53 1.07 6.88 5.95
N VAL A 54 2.35 6.95 5.61
CA VAL A 54 3.24 8.06 6.00
C VAL A 54 2.73 9.37 5.41
N VAL A 55 2.44 9.40 4.10
CA VAL A 55 1.92 10.60 3.43
C VAL A 55 0.59 11.03 4.04
N ARG A 56 -0.34 10.10 4.30
CA ARG A 56 -1.59 10.41 4.99
C ARG A 56 -1.35 11.00 6.38
N GLY A 57 -0.40 10.47 7.15
CA GLY A 57 -0.02 11.02 8.46
C GLY A 57 0.50 12.45 8.35
N THR A 58 1.36 12.72 7.37
CA THR A 58 1.89 14.07 7.10
C THR A 58 0.79 15.05 6.68
N VAL A 59 -0.12 14.64 5.79
CA VAL A 59 -1.25 15.47 5.34
C VAL A 59 -2.21 15.76 6.49
N LEU A 60 -2.52 14.76 7.34
CA LEU A 60 -3.37 14.96 8.51
C LEU A 60 -2.70 15.91 9.52
N SER A 61 -1.40 15.73 9.76
CA SER A 61 -0.61 16.61 10.63
C SER A 61 -0.51 18.04 10.10
N LEU A 62 -0.45 18.23 8.78
CA LEU A 62 -0.52 19.57 8.19
C LEU A 62 -1.91 20.18 8.41
N ARG A 63 -2.98 19.40 8.22
CA ARG A 63 -4.37 19.85 8.40
C ARG A 63 -4.72 20.23 9.84
N GLU A 64 -4.08 19.59 10.83
CA GLU A 64 -4.22 19.96 12.25
C GLU A 64 -3.30 21.12 12.66
N LYS A 65 -2.31 21.47 11.82
CA LYS A 65 -1.39 22.59 12.03
C LYS A 65 -1.80 23.88 11.31
N GLU A 66 -2.93 23.90 10.61
CA GLU A 66 -3.48 25.14 10.09
C GLU A 66 -4.10 25.94 11.26
N PHE A 67 -3.54 27.14 11.51
CA PHE A 67 -3.96 28.12 12.51
C PHE A 67 -5.43 28.54 12.36
#